data_AF-A0A8X7U8R3-F1
#
_entry.id   AF-A0A8X7U8R3-F1
#
_cell.length_a   1.000
_cell.length_b   1.000
_cell.length_c   1.000
_cell.angle_alpha   90.00
_cell.angle_beta   90.00
_cell.angle_gamma   90.00
#
_symmetry.space_group_name_H-M   'P 1'
#
loop_
_entity.id
_entity.type
_entity.pdbx_description
1 polymer ?
#
loop_
_entity_poly.entity_id
_entity_poly.type
_entity_poly.pdbx_seq_one_letter_code
_entity_poly.pdbx_strand_id
1 'polypeptide(L)'
;MATTTVLWDIDSCPLPDSFGPSLAGRSIRSALKNSGYLGPVTITAMSNLHLNPRSASLLEALFSSGIHISNIFGYCLSLLFGWRMSAQPPATLMLICDDTTLEMLSEPLFRICDEGFTILVAHPGRKPVSADLWKTFLSVVSRDWIWESFLGSADDKDEALEYKCREMGYVSCEMCEFSGFSLKDLTTHFSSDEHLEEGNERETKTEHVGEQETSCAPRGTKRPAAHIGPSDL
;
A
#
# COMPACT_ATOMS: atom_id res chain seq x y z
N MET A 1 5.08 24.53 -5.40
CA MET A 1 3.88 23.67 -5.34
C MET A 1 4.24 22.45 -4.51
N ALA A 2 3.31 21.92 -3.70
CA ALA A 2 3.57 20.74 -2.88
C ALA A 2 3.85 19.52 -3.78
N THR A 3 4.88 18.74 -3.45
CA THR A 3 5.15 17.45 -4.12
C THR A 3 4.12 16.42 -3.68
N THR A 4 3.80 15.48 -4.56
CA THR A 4 2.91 14.35 -4.25
C THR A 4 3.66 13.04 -4.44
N THR A 5 3.68 12.21 -3.39
CA THR A 5 4.17 10.83 -3.47
C THR A 5 2.96 9.91 -3.47
N VAL A 6 2.90 9.00 -4.44
CA VAL A 6 1.85 7.99 -4.57
C VAL A 6 2.46 6.63 -4.25
N LEU A 7 1.92 5.97 -3.23
CA LEU A 7 2.22 4.58 -2.90
C LEU A 7 1.01 3.75 -3.32
N TRP A 8 1.18 2.95 -4.38
CA TRP A 8 0.12 2.16 -4.97
C TRP A 8 0.36 0.68 -4.78
N ASP A 9 -0.47 0.04 -3.97
CA ASP A 9 -0.50 -1.41 -3.82
C ASP A 9 -1.24 -2.04 -5.00
N ILE A 10 -0.49 -2.66 -5.90
CA ILE A 10 -1.04 -3.30 -7.09
C ILE A 10 -1.70 -4.65 -6.78
N ASP A 11 -1.49 -5.21 -5.58
CA ASP A 11 -2.12 -6.45 -5.09
C ASP A 11 -3.57 -6.18 -4.69
N SER A 12 -3.82 -5.12 -3.91
CA SER A 12 -5.17 -4.76 -3.48
C SER A 12 -5.94 -3.88 -4.47
N CYS A 13 -5.24 -3.07 -5.26
CA CYS A 13 -5.82 -2.21 -6.31
C CYS A 13 -5.24 -2.55 -7.69
N PRO A 14 -5.52 -3.75 -8.24
CA PRO A 14 -5.02 -4.14 -9.55
C PRO A 14 -5.63 -3.28 -10.67
N LEU A 15 -4.96 -3.27 -11.82
CA LEU A 15 -5.57 -2.72 -13.04
C LEU A 15 -6.61 -3.72 -13.60
N PRO A 16 -7.73 -3.25 -14.15
CA PRO A 16 -8.63 -4.10 -14.92
C PRO A 16 -7.91 -4.72 -16.13
N ASP A 17 -8.26 -5.96 -16.49
CA ASP A 17 -7.60 -6.70 -17.58
C ASP A 17 -7.62 -5.97 -18.93
N SER A 18 -8.66 -5.18 -19.20
CA SER A 18 -8.79 -4.40 -20.42
C SER A 18 -8.03 -3.07 -20.41
N PHE A 19 -7.41 -2.71 -19.29
CA PHE A 19 -6.75 -1.42 -19.10
C PHE A 19 -5.26 -1.50 -19.42
N GLY A 20 -4.77 -0.62 -20.30
CA GLY A 20 -3.36 -0.58 -20.68
C GLY A 20 -2.46 -0.12 -19.52
N PRO A 21 -1.50 -0.93 -19.02
CA PRO A 21 -0.73 -0.55 -17.83
C PRO A 21 0.11 0.72 -17.97
N SER A 22 0.56 1.03 -19.18
CA SER A 22 1.26 2.29 -19.49
C SER A 22 0.41 3.55 -19.29
N LEU A 23 -0.91 3.41 -19.12
CA LEU A 23 -1.85 4.50 -18.84
C LEU A 23 -2.08 4.74 -17.35
N ALA A 24 -1.61 3.85 -16.48
CA ALA A 24 -1.86 3.93 -15.03
C ALA A 24 -1.30 5.23 -14.44
N GLY A 25 -0.01 5.50 -14.68
CA GLY A 25 0.64 6.73 -14.19
C GLY A 25 -0.04 8.00 -14.70
N ARG A 26 -0.46 8.00 -15.97
CA ARG A 26 -1.22 9.10 -16.57
C ARG A 26 -2.56 9.35 -15.90
N SER A 27 -3.32 8.28 -15.67
CA SER A 27 -4.61 8.38 -14.98
C SER A 27 -4.42 8.91 -13.57
N ILE A 28 -3.37 8.45 -12.87
CA ILE A 28 -3.05 8.92 -11.52
C ILE A 28 -2.76 10.42 -11.49
N ARG A 29 -1.83 10.87 -12.34
CA ARG A 29 -1.47 12.29 -12.42
C ARG A 29 -2.64 13.17 -12.85
N SER A 30 -3.47 12.70 -13.78
CA SER A 30 -4.62 13.46 -14.29
C SER A 30 -5.66 13.69 -13.20
N ALA A 31 -6.00 12.68 -12.41
CA ALA A 31 -6.97 12.84 -11.34
C ALA A 31 -6.46 13.67 -10.15
N LEU A 32 -5.17 13.60 -9.83
CA LEU A 32 -4.51 14.52 -8.90
C LEU A 32 -4.64 15.97 -9.40
N LYS A 33 -4.26 16.23 -10.67
CA LYS A 33 -4.35 17.54 -11.32
C LYS A 33 -5.78 18.08 -11.32
N ASN A 34 -6.76 17.25 -11.70
CA ASN A 34 -8.18 17.59 -11.71
C ASN A 34 -8.75 17.91 -10.32
N SER A 35 -8.05 17.48 -9.26
CA SER A 35 -8.40 17.79 -7.87
C SER A 35 -7.58 18.93 -7.27
N GLY A 36 -6.76 19.62 -8.07
CA GLY A 36 -5.97 20.79 -7.66
C GLY A 36 -4.54 20.47 -7.20
N TYR A 37 -4.11 19.21 -7.26
CA TYR A 37 -2.74 18.80 -6.93
C TYR A 37 -1.86 18.92 -8.17
N LEU A 38 -1.31 20.11 -8.39
CA LEU A 38 -0.59 20.49 -9.61
C LEU A 38 0.94 20.35 -9.51
N GLY A 39 1.46 19.91 -8.36
CA GLY A 39 2.90 19.75 -8.15
C GLY A 39 3.48 18.47 -8.78
N PRO A 40 4.80 18.26 -8.67
CA PRO A 40 5.45 17.03 -9.13
C PRO A 40 4.85 15.80 -8.45
N VAL A 41 4.70 14.71 -9.21
CA VAL A 41 4.13 13.45 -8.73
C VAL A 41 5.14 12.32 -8.94
N THR A 42 5.53 11.65 -7.86
CA THR A 42 6.31 10.42 -7.90
C THR A 42 5.40 9.25 -7.58
N ILE A 43 5.44 8.17 -8.36
CA ILE A 43 4.54 7.02 -8.23
C ILE A 43 5.35 5.76 -8.03
N THR A 44 5.06 5.03 -6.96
CA THR A 44 5.64 3.72 -6.65
C THR A 44 4.54 2.68 -6.63
N ALA A 45 4.61 1.72 -7.56
CA ALA A 45 3.83 0.50 -7.53
C ALA A 45 4.50 -0.50 -6.59
N MET A 46 3.74 -1.01 -5.63
CA MET A 46 4.18 -1.89 -4.56
C MET A 46 3.45 -3.22 -4.70
N SER A 47 4.18 -4.32 -4.55
CA SER A 47 3.62 -5.67 -4.52
C SER A 47 4.50 -6.57 -3.69
N ASN A 48 3.91 -7.58 -3.07
CA ASN A 48 4.71 -8.71 -2.59
C ASN A 48 5.03 -9.61 -3.78
N LEU A 49 6.08 -9.29 -4.53
CA LEU A 49 6.44 -10.01 -5.76
C LEU A 49 6.89 -11.45 -5.51
N HIS A 50 7.24 -11.78 -4.26
CA HIS A 50 7.52 -13.16 -3.83
C HIS A 50 6.23 -13.99 -3.78
N LEU A 51 5.21 -13.51 -3.05
CA LEU A 51 3.93 -14.22 -2.90
C LEU A 51 2.97 -14.04 -4.08
N ASN A 52 3.05 -12.90 -4.76
CA ASN A 52 2.20 -12.49 -5.87
C ASN A 52 3.05 -12.17 -7.12
N PRO A 53 3.67 -13.17 -7.76
CA PRO A 53 4.46 -12.94 -8.97
C PRO A 53 3.65 -12.20 -10.04
N ARG A 54 4.23 -11.14 -10.60
CA ARG A 54 3.63 -10.34 -11.67
C ARG A 54 4.21 -10.72 -13.03
N SER A 55 3.39 -10.57 -14.07
CA SER A 55 3.88 -10.78 -15.44
C SER A 55 4.96 -9.75 -15.77
N ALA A 56 6.03 -10.21 -16.44
CA ALA A 56 7.12 -9.33 -16.87
C ALA A 56 6.59 -8.18 -17.74
N SER A 57 5.61 -8.46 -18.61
CA SER A 57 4.97 -7.44 -19.47
C SER A 57 4.24 -6.35 -18.67
N LEU A 58 3.61 -6.69 -17.55
CA LEU A 58 2.96 -5.71 -16.67
C LEU A 58 4.03 -4.82 -16.02
N LEU A 59 5.04 -5.42 -15.40
CA LEU A 59 6.10 -4.67 -14.72
C LEU A 59 6.89 -3.80 -15.70
N GLU A 60 7.20 -4.29 -16.90
CA GLU A 60 7.86 -3.52 -17.97
C GLU A 60 7.02 -2.34 -18.43
N ALA A 61 5.71 -2.52 -18.62
CA ALA A 61 4.83 -1.42 -19.02
C ALA A 61 4.73 -0.34 -17.93
N LEU A 62 4.62 -0.73 -16.66
CA LEU A 62 4.62 0.20 -15.53
C LEU A 62 5.97 0.91 -15.38
N PHE A 63 7.06 0.15 -15.29
CA PHE A 63 8.41 0.68 -15.11
C PHE A 63 8.81 1.60 -16.25
N SER A 64 8.58 1.16 -17.50
CA SER A 64 8.86 2.01 -18.65
C SER A 64 8.07 3.30 -18.54
N SER A 65 6.79 3.31 -18.13
CA SER A 65 5.99 4.53 -17.93
C SER A 65 6.50 5.51 -16.86
N GLY A 66 7.60 5.20 -16.17
CA GLY A 66 8.20 6.04 -15.13
C GLY A 66 7.59 5.80 -13.75
N ILE A 67 6.98 4.64 -13.53
CA ILE A 67 6.50 4.20 -12.21
C ILE A 67 7.61 3.37 -11.57
N HIS A 68 7.94 3.67 -10.32
CA HIS A 68 8.88 2.87 -9.54
C HIS A 68 8.25 1.55 -9.13
N ILE A 69 9.03 0.47 -9.12
CA ILE A 69 8.54 -0.84 -8.68
C ILE A 69 9.21 -1.20 -7.36
N SER A 70 8.41 -1.45 -6.33
CA SER A 70 8.93 -1.84 -5.03
C SER A 70 8.38 -3.20 -4.62
N ASN A 71 9.29 -4.13 -4.32
CA ASN A 71 8.94 -5.36 -3.63
C ASN A 71 8.75 -5.07 -2.14
N ILE A 72 7.56 -5.32 -1.63
CA ILE A 72 7.22 -5.16 -0.21
C ILE A 72 6.96 -6.52 0.43
N PHE A 73 7.21 -6.63 1.73
CA PHE A 73 6.82 -7.82 2.50
C PHE A 73 5.70 -7.46 3.47
N GLY A 74 4.48 -7.88 3.16
CA GLY A 74 3.29 -7.49 3.90
C GLY A 74 2.81 -6.09 3.50
N TYR A 75 3.03 -5.10 4.36
CA TYR A 75 2.45 -3.75 4.22
C TYR A 75 3.50 -2.69 3.86
N CYS A 76 3.06 -1.56 3.32
CA CYS A 76 3.93 -0.45 2.91
C CYS A 76 4.46 0.43 4.06
N LEU A 77 4.54 -0.09 5.30
CA LEU A 77 4.95 0.70 6.48
C LEU A 77 6.37 1.25 6.34
N SER A 78 7.33 0.45 5.86
CA SER A 78 8.72 0.90 5.68
C SER A 78 8.81 2.08 4.70
N LEU A 79 8.15 1.95 3.55
CA LEU A 79 8.05 3.01 2.54
C LEU A 79 7.38 4.26 3.09
N LEU A 80 6.30 4.10 3.86
CA LEU A 80 5.61 5.21 4.53
C LEU A 80 6.54 5.94 5.50
N PHE A 81 7.29 5.21 6.32
CA PHE A 81 8.26 5.80 7.26
C PHE A 81 9.42 6.47 6.53
N GLY A 82 10.00 5.83 5.52
CA GLY A 82 11.07 6.40 4.71
C GLY A 82 10.65 7.69 4.00
N TRP A 83 9.43 7.70 3.43
CA TRP A 83 8.83 8.90 2.87
C TRP A 83 8.66 10.00 3.92
N ARG A 84 8.06 9.69 5.07
CA ARG A 84 7.82 10.66 6.14
C ARG A 84 9.11 11.29 6.66
N MET A 85 10.19 10.52 6.75
CA MET A 85 11.50 11.01 7.21
C MET A 85 12.21 11.91 6.19
N SER A 86 11.87 11.80 4.90
CA SER A 86 12.50 12.55 3.81
C SER A 86 11.65 13.72 3.31
N ALA A 87 10.33 13.66 3.45
CA ALA A 87 9.41 14.69 3.03
C ALA A 87 9.40 15.90 3.97
N GLN A 88 9.21 17.10 3.41
CA GLN A 88 9.02 18.33 4.17
C GLN A 88 7.66 18.96 3.82
N PRO A 89 6.87 19.40 4.80
CA PRO A 89 5.63 20.12 4.52
C PRO A 89 5.89 21.46 3.80
N PRO A 90 5.04 21.88 2.84
CA PRO A 90 3.84 21.17 2.38
C PRO A 90 4.20 20.06 1.38
N ALA A 91 3.83 18.83 1.72
CA ALA A 91 3.91 17.66 0.85
C ALA A 91 2.64 16.81 0.99
N THR A 92 2.33 16.07 -0.08
CA THR A 92 1.14 15.23 -0.17
C THR A 92 1.54 13.78 -0.30
N LEU A 93 0.88 12.91 0.46
CA LEU A 93 0.94 11.47 0.29
C LEU A 93 -0.41 10.97 -0.22
N MET A 94 -0.39 10.17 -1.27
CA MET A 94 -1.53 9.41 -1.75
C MET A 94 -1.28 7.93 -1.55
N LEU A 95 -2.19 7.26 -0.85
CA LEU A 95 -2.20 5.80 -0.71
C LEU A 95 -3.28 5.20 -1.61
N ILE A 96 -2.93 4.16 -2.37
CA ILE A 96 -3.87 3.40 -3.20
C ILE A 96 -3.84 1.96 -2.73
N CYS A 97 -4.71 1.61 -1.77
CA CYS A 97 -4.72 0.33 -1.07
C CYS A 97 -6.16 -0.10 -0.71
N ASP A 98 -6.34 -1.35 -0.26
CA ASP A 98 -7.61 -1.78 0.32
C ASP A 98 -7.91 -1.16 1.69
N ASP A 99 -9.17 -1.29 2.10
CA ASP A 99 -9.68 -0.78 3.38
C ASP A 99 -8.92 -1.40 4.57
N THR A 100 -8.51 -2.68 4.50
CA THR A 100 -7.79 -3.37 5.58
C THR A 100 -6.40 -2.78 5.80
N THR A 101 -5.64 -2.55 4.73
CA THR A 101 -4.33 -1.92 4.81
C THR A 101 -4.45 -0.49 5.33
N LEU A 102 -5.42 0.28 4.82
CA LEU A 102 -5.62 1.66 5.26
C LEU A 102 -6.06 1.74 6.73
N GLU A 103 -6.90 0.81 7.21
CA GLU A 103 -7.28 0.72 8.63
C GLU A 103 -6.06 0.46 9.51
N MET A 104 -5.20 -0.48 9.11
CA MET A 104 -3.96 -0.77 9.83
C MET A 104 -2.99 0.43 9.86
N LEU A 105 -2.97 1.23 8.79
CA LEU A 105 -2.15 2.44 8.69
C LEU A 105 -2.77 3.68 9.34
N SER A 106 -3.99 3.59 9.88
CA SER A 106 -4.75 4.77 10.35
C SER A 106 -4.03 5.60 11.41
N GLU A 107 -3.40 4.96 12.40
CA GLU A 107 -2.68 5.63 13.49
C GLU A 107 -1.40 6.34 13.00
N PRO A 108 -0.50 5.69 12.22
CA PRO A 108 0.59 6.37 11.54
C PRO A 108 0.15 7.54 10.67
N LEU A 109 -0.94 7.39 9.90
CA LEU A 109 -1.41 8.42 9.00
C LEU A 109 -2.02 9.62 9.74
N PHE A 110 -2.67 9.40 10.88
CA PHE A 110 -3.14 10.49 11.73
C PHE A 110 -1.97 11.38 12.20
N ARG A 111 -0.86 10.77 12.63
CA ARG A 111 0.35 11.51 13.01
C ARG A 111 0.97 12.28 11.84
N ILE A 112 0.92 11.71 10.63
CA ILE A 112 1.37 12.41 9.43
C ILE A 112 0.47 13.62 9.13
N CYS A 113 -0.85 13.49 9.26
CA CYS A 113 -1.76 14.63 9.09
C CYS A 113 -1.48 15.75 10.10
N ASP A 114 -1.29 15.40 11.38
CA ASP A 114 -1.04 16.37 12.47
C ASP A 114 0.25 17.19 12.25
N GLU A 115 1.21 16.63 11.52
CA GLU A 115 2.46 17.32 11.14
C GLU A 115 2.32 18.27 9.94
N GLY A 116 1.11 18.44 9.41
CA GLY A 116 0.82 19.39 8.33
C GLY A 116 0.99 18.82 6.92
N PHE A 117 1.13 17.50 6.79
CA PHE A 117 1.08 16.83 5.49
C PHE A 117 -0.36 16.63 5.02
N THR A 118 -0.56 16.58 3.70
CA THR A 118 -1.86 16.27 3.09
C THR A 118 -1.95 14.78 2.78
N ILE A 119 -3.02 14.12 3.23
CA ILE A 119 -3.29 12.70 2.94
C ILE A 119 -4.45 12.55 1.96
N LEU A 120 -4.22 11.73 0.94
CA LEU A 120 -5.14 11.33 -0.11
C LEU A 120 -5.25 9.81 -0.13
N VAL A 121 -6.42 9.26 -0.47
CA VAL A 121 -6.60 7.80 -0.55
C VAL A 121 -7.39 7.36 -1.78
N ALA A 122 -7.05 6.24 -2.38
CA ALA A 122 -7.91 5.53 -3.32
C ALA A 122 -8.04 4.06 -2.91
N HIS A 123 -9.24 3.50 -3.09
CA HIS A 123 -9.57 2.16 -2.60
C HIS A 123 -10.45 1.39 -3.62
N PRO A 124 -10.45 0.04 -3.64
CA PRO A 124 -11.15 -0.75 -4.66
C PRO A 124 -12.69 -0.66 -4.57
N GLY A 125 -13.21 -0.17 -3.44
CA GLY A 125 -14.64 -0.02 -3.21
C GLY A 125 -14.94 -0.32 -1.75
N ARG A 126 -15.54 0.66 -1.06
CA ARG A 126 -15.73 0.58 0.38
C ARG A 126 -16.58 -0.62 0.76
N LYS A 127 -16.04 -1.54 1.54
CA LYS A 127 -16.89 -2.42 2.33
C LYS A 127 -17.41 -1.61 3.52
N PRO A 128 -18.62 -1.86 4.04
CA PRO A 128 -19.04 -1.26 5.31
C PRO A 128 -18.11 -1.80 6.41
N VAL A 129 -17.04 -1.07 6.73
CA VAL A 129 -16.11 -1.46 7.78
C VAL A 129 -16.77 -1.20 9.14
N SER A 130 -16.74 -2.20 10.00
CA SER A 130 -17.21 -2.13 11.38
C SER A 130 -16.16 -1.52 12.30
N ALA A 131 -15.84 -0.23 12.16
CA ALA A 131 -14.99 0.46 13.15
C ALA A 131 -15.18 1.97 13.15
N ASP A 132 -15.24 2.56 14.35
CA ASP A 132 -15.22 4.01 14.56
C ASP A 132 -13.86 4.65 14.22
N LEU A 133 -12.78 3.85 14.23
CA LEU A 133 -11.42 4.26 13.84
C LEU A 133 -11.35 4.65 12.36
N TRP A 134 -11.94 3.85 11.47
CA TRP A 134 -11.95 4.15 10.04
C TRP A 134 -12.69 5.45 9.71
N LYS A 135 -13.84 5.69 10.36
CA LYS A 135 -14.59 6.95 10.23
C LYS A 135 -13.78 8.16 10.72
N THR A 136 -13.05 7.98 11.83
CA THR A 136 -12.20 9.03 12.39
C THR A 136 -11.03 9.34 11.45
N PHE A 137 -10.40 8.31 10.88
CA PHE A 137 -9.34 8.48 9.88
C PHE A 137 -9.85 9.19 8.62
N LEU A 138 -10.99 8.81 8.06
CA LEU A 138 -11.54 9.48 6.87
C LEU A 138 -11.84 10.96 7.11
N SER A 139 -12.02 11.39 8.37
CA SER A 139 -12.20 12.82 8.68
C SER A 139 -10.92 13.65 8.47
N VAL A 140 -9.74 13.03 8.48
CA VAL A 140 -8.45 13.71 8.22
C VAL A 140 -7.98 13.55 6.77
N VAL A 141 -8.57 12.63 6.01
CA VAL A 141 -8.29 12.46 4.58
C VAL A 141 -8.87 13.64 3.80
N SER A 142 -8.03 14.32 3.02
CA SER A 142 -8.45 15.50 2.26
C SER A 142 -9.33 15.16 1.06
N ARG A 143 -9.10 13.99 0.45
CA ARG A 143 -9.91 13.46 -0.64
C ARG A 143 -9.73 11.96 -0.79
N ASP A 144 -10.81 11.29 -1.19
CA ASP A 144 -10.80 9.88 -1.51
C ASP A 144 -11.38 9.56 -2.90
N TRP A 145 -10.98 8.43 -3.47
CA TRP A 145 -11.50 7.90 -4.75
C TRP A 145 -11.82 6.41 -4.66
N ILE A 146 -12.78 5.98 -5.48
CA ILE A 146 -12.87 4.59 -5.91
C ILE A 146 -11.82 4.38 -7.02
N TRP A 147 -10.89 3.46 -6.80
CA TRP A 147 -9.74 3.20 -7.67
C TRP A 147 -10.13 2.98 -9.15
N GLU A 148 -11.09 2.11 -9.42
CA GLU A 148 -11.48 1.78 -10.80
C GLU A 148 -12.14 2.97 -11.51
N SER A 149 -12.99 3.73 -10.81
CA SER A 149 -13.67 4.91 -11.37
C SER A 149 -12.71 6.05 -11.73
N PHE A 150 -11.50 5.99 -11.21
CA PHE A 150 -10.44 6.97 -11.40
C PHE A 150 -9.56 6.66 -12.63
N LEU A 151 -9.52 5.39 -13.06
CA LEU A 151 -8.83 4.96 -14.27
C LEU A 151 -9.56 5.48 -15.52
N GLY A 152 -8.81 5.99 -16.50
CA GLY A 152 -9.38 6.52 -17.75
C GLY A 152 -9.72 8.02 -17.72
N SER A 153 -9.37 8.73 -16.66
CA SER A 153 -9.46 10.20 -16.57
C SER A 153 -8.32 10.96 -17.28
N ALA A 154 -7.54 10.27 -18.11
CA ALA A 154 -6.36 10.82 -18.78
C ALA A 154 -6.75 11.78 -19.92
N ASP A 155 -6.30 13.03 -19.84
CA ASP A 155 -6.43 13.99 -20.93
C ASP A 155 -5.35 13.76 -21.99
N ASP A 156 -5.73 13.57 -23.25
CA ASP A 156 -4.82 13.31 -24.39
C ASP A 156 -3.76 14.41 -24.61
N LYS A 157 -3.96 15.60 -24.03
CA LYS A 157 -3.12 16.78 -24.24
C LYS A 157 -1.85 16.81 -23.36
N ASP A 158 -1.73 15.96 -22.34
CA ASP A 158 -0.57 15.92 -21.43
C ASP A 158 0.59 15.04 -21.94
N GLU A 159 0.38 14.22 -22.99
CA GLU A 159 1.39 13.32 -23.60
C GLU A 159 2.71 14.02 -23.95
N ALA A 160 2.65 15.22 -24.53
CA ALA A 160 3.83 15.93 -25.03
C ALA A 160 4.68 16.58 -23.92
N LEU A 161 4.10 16.83 -22.74
CA LEU A 161 4.78 17.43 -21.59
C LEU A 161 5.40 16.35 -20.69
N GLU A 162 4.71 15.23 -20.47
CA GLU A 162 5.24 14.10 -19.69
C GLU A 162 6.46 13.44 -20.33
N TYR A 163 6.53 13.35 -21.67
CA TYR A 163 7.67 12.76 -22.38
C TYR A 163 9.02 13.44 -22.06
N LYS A 164 9.01 14.71 -21.67
CA LYS A 164 10.23 15.48 -21.33
C LYS A 164 10.66 15.39 -19.87
N CYS A 165 9.79 14.93 -18.97
CA CYS A 165 10.02 14.86 -17.52
C CYS A 165 9.90 13.42 -16.99
N ARG A 166 10.26 12.42 -17.80
CA ARG A 166 10.27 11.04 -17.33
C ARG A 166 11.39 10.89 -16.30
N GLU A 167 11.05 11.00 -15.02
CA GLU A 167 11.94 10.57 -13.94
C GLU A 167 12.39 9.14 -14.24
N MET A 168 13.69 8.88 -14.05
CA MET A 168 14.22 7.54 -14.27
C MET A 168 13.56 6.61 -13.25
N GLY A 169 12.81 5.63 -13.73
CA GLY A 169 12.24 4.60 -12.87
C GLY A 169 13.37 3.92 -12.09
N TYR A 170 13.15 3.66 -10.80
CA TYR A 170 14.00 2.77 -10.02
C TYR A 170 13.16 1.58 -9.52
N VAL A 171 13.87 0.54 -9.11
CA VAL A 171 13.32 -0.64 -8.46
C VAL A 171 13.84 -0.68 -7.02
N SER A 172 13.05 -1.16 -6.07
CA SER A 172 13.52 -1.42 -4.71
C SER A 172 13.00 -2.74 -4.16
N CYS A 173 13.67 -3.24 -3.12
CA CYS A 173 13.20 -4.36 -2.31
C CYS A 173 13.32 -3.99 -0.84
N GLU A 174 12.16 -3.81 -0.20
CA GLU A 174 12.05 -3.45 1.22
C GLU A 174 12.42 -4.60 2.16
N MET A 175 12.55 -5.81 1.61
CA MET A 175 13.10 -6.93 2.37
C MET A 175 14.59 -6.71 2.62
N CYS A 176 15.37 -6.35 1.59
CA CYS A 176 16.83 -6.46 1.61
C CYS A 176 17.58 -5.11 1.52
N GLU A 177 16.96 -3.98 1.88
CA GLU A 177 17.51 -2.62 1.69
C GLU A 177 18.10 -2.36 0.28
N PHE A 178 17.50 -2.98 -0.75
CA PHE A 178 18.04 -2.96 -2.11
C PHE A 178 17.38 -1.87 -2.97
N SER A 179 18.16 -1.25 -3.86
CA SER A 179 17.67 -0.39 -4.94
C SER A 179 18.45 -0.61 -6.24
N GLY A 180 17.78 -0.42 -7.37
CA GLY A 180 18.36 -0.57 -8.72
C GLY A 180 17.65 0.30 -9.75
N PHE A 181 18.11 0.30 -10.99
CA PHE A 181 17.62 1.19 -12.05
C PHE A 181 17.04 0.45 -13.25
N SER A 182 16.84 -0.86 -13.13
CA SER A 182 16.21 -1.70 -14.15
C SER A 182 15.48 -2.89 -13.53
N LEU A 183 14.49 -3.42 -14.23
CA LEU A 183 13.84 -4.68 -13.85
C LEU A 183 14.80 -5.88 -13.87
N LYS A 184 15.88 -5.78 -14.66
CA LYS A 184 16.95 -6.78 -14.64
C LYS A 184 17.71 -6.75 -13.32
N ASP A 185 17.95 -5.57 -12.75
CA ASP A 185 18.59 -5.45 -11.43
C ASP A 185 17.72 -6.13 -10.37
N LEU A 186 16.39 -5.89 -10.40
CA LEU A 186 15.44 -6.54 -9.49
C LEU A 186 15.41 -8.07 -9.67
N THR A 187 15.39 -8.55 -10.92
CA THR A 187 15.39 -9.98 -11.22
C THR A 187 16.68 -10.65 -10.75
N THR A 188 17.82 -9.97 -10.94
CA THR A 188 19.13 -10.43 -10.48
C THR A 188 19.17 -10.47 -8.96
N HIS A 189 18.63 -9.44 -8.29
CA HIS A 189 18.50 -9.38 -6.84
C HIS A 189 17.64 -10.54 -6.29
N PHE A 190 16.49 -10.84 -6.89
CA PHE A 190 15.66 -11.98 -6.45
C PHE A 190 16.35 -13.34 -6.60
N SER A 191 17.36 -13.41 -7.47
CA SER A 191 18.16 -14.62 -7.66
C SER A 191 19.40 -14.67 -6.76
N SER A 192 19.63 -13.67 -5.89
CA SER A 192 20.78 -13.66 -4.98
C SER A 192 20.50 -14.52 -3.74
N ASP A 193 21.54 -15.14 -3.22
CA ASP A 193 21.46 -15.95 -2.01
C ASP A 193 20.94 -15.10 -0.82
N GLU A 194 21.36 -13.84 -0.72
CA GLU A 194 20.88 -12.90 0.30
C GLU A 194 19.36 -12.75 0.30
N HIS A 195 18.74 -12.61 -0.87
CA HIS A 195 17.28 -12.48 -0.98
C HIS A 195 16.56 -13.76 -0.61
N LEU A 196 17.09 -14.91 -1.04
CA LEU A 196 16.52 -16.23 -0.75
C LEU A 196 16.60 -16.56 0.75
N GLU A 197 17.72 -16.22 1.40
CA GLU A 197 17.89 -16.39 2.85
C GLU A 197 16.90 -15.51 3.62
N GLU A 198 16.78 -14.23 3.27
CA GLU A 198 15.82 -13.32 3.92
C GLU A 198 14.35 -13.75 3.74
N GLY A 199 13.99 -14.24 2.55
CA GLY A 199 12.66 -14.79 2.29
C GLY A 199 12.35 -15.96 3.24
N ASN A 200 13.25 -16.93 3.31
CA ASN A 200 13.11 -18.12 4.16
C ASN A 200 13.03 -17.76 5.66
N GLU A 201 13.83 -16.80 6.14
CA GLU A 201 13.79 -16.36 7.54
C GLU A 201 12.48 -15.69 7.94
N ARG A 202 11.85 -14.96 7.01
CA ARG A 202 10.58 -14.25 7.27
C ARG A 202 9.38 -15.18 7.14
N GLU A 203 9.42 -16.18 6.24
CA GLU A 203 8.40 -17.22 6.13
C GLU A 203 8.35 -18.10 7.39
N THR A 204 9.51 -18.59 7.85
CA THR A 204 9.60 -19.42 9.08
C THR A 204 9.12 -18.68 10.33
N LYS A 205 9.38 -17.38 10.45
CA LYS A 205 8.83 -16.53 11.54
C LYS A 205 7.30 -16.41 11.47
N THR A 206 6.73 -16.36 10.27
CA THR A 206 5.27 -16.24 10.09
C THR A 206 4.55 -17.54 10.45
N GLU A 207 5.14 -18.70 10.10
CA GLU A 207 4.62 -20.01 10.48
C GLU A 207 4.65 -20.25 12.01
N HIS A 208 5.73 -19.86 12.69
CA HIS A 208 5.83 -20.01 14.15
C HIS A 208 4.85 -19.12 14.93
N VAL A 209 4.44 -17.98 14.36
CA VAL A 209 3.37 -17.13 14.93
C VAL A 209 2.01 -17.81 14.74
N GLY A 210 1.75 -18.41 13.57
CA GLY A 210 0.50 -19.14 13.29
C GLY A 210 0.31 -20.41 14.13
N GLU A 211 1.39 -21.10 14.50
CA GLU A 211 1.32 -22.28 15.38
C GLU A 211 1.07 -21.93 16.86
N GLN A 212 1.53 -20.76 17.33
CA GLN A 212 1.28 -20.33 18.71
C GLN A 212 -0.16 -19.86 18.97
N GLU A 213 -0.91 -19.44 17.95
CA GLU A 213 -2.31 -19.00 18.11
C GLU A 213 -3.33 -20.14 18.22
N THR A 214 -2.95 -21.41 18.04
CA THR A 214 -3.87 -22.55 18.17
C THR A 214 -3.94 -23.16 19.57
N SER A 215 -3.12 -22.69 20.52
CA SER A 215 -3.10 -23.17 21.91
C SER A 215 -3.73 -22.19 22.91
N CYS A 216 -4.98 -21.80 22.70
CA CYS A 216 -5.79 -21.22 23.78
C CYS A 216 -7.17 -21.88 23.83
N ALA A 217 -7.21 -23.13 24.29
CA ALA A 217 -8.46 -23.77 24.68
C ALA A 217 -9.05 -23.01 25.88
N PRO A 218 -10.35 -22.65 25.87
CA PRO A 218 -10.96 -21.96 27.01
C PRO A 218 -10.96 -22.87 28.23
N ARG A 219 -10.31 -22.44 29.31
CA ARG A 219 -10.47 -23.06 30.64
C ARG A 219 -11.93 -22.96 31.03
N GLY A 220 -12.64 -24.09 31.00
CA GLY A 220 -14.01 -24.20 31.46
C GLY A 220 -14.15 -23.67 32.89
N THR A 221 -14.92 -22.60 33.04
CA THR A 221 -15.38 -22.12 34.34
C THR A 221 -16.37 -23.14 34.89
N LYS A 222 -15.92 -23.96 35.86
CA LYS A 222 -16.81 -24.78 36.68
C LYS A 222 -17.77 -23.84 37.43
N ARG A 223 -19.05 -23.88 37.07
CA ARG A 223 -20.13 -23.32 37.89
C ARG A 223 -20.10 -23.96 39.29
N PRO A 224 -20.15 -23.19 40.38
CA PRO A 224 -20.39 -23.77 41.69
C PRO A 224 -21.84 -24.26 41.79
N ALA A 225 -22.00 -25.48 42.32
CA ALA A 225 -23.29 -26.11 42.57
C ALA A 225 -24.07 -25.31 43.64
N ALA A 226 -25.33 -24.99 43.34
CA ALA A 226 -26.25 -24.41 44.30
C ALA A 226 -26.64 -25.47 45.34
N HIS A 227 -26.33 -25.20 46.61
CA HIS A 227 -26.85 -25.94 47.75
C HIS A 227 -28.35 -25.65 47.89
N ILE A 228 -29.18 -26.66 47.65
CA ILE A 228 -30.57 -26.69 48.09
C ILE A 228 -30.56 -27.28 49.50
N GLY A 229 -30.75 -26.44 50.51
CA GLY A 229 -31.03 -26.88 51.88
C GLY A 229 -32.48 -27.33 52.01
N PRO A 230 -32.79 -28.34 52.85
CA PRO A 230 -34.17 -28.78 53.04
C PRO A 230 -34.94 -27.78 53.88
N SER A 231 -36.18 -27.54 53.48
CA SER A 231 -37.23 -26.93 54.30
C SER A 231 -37.48 -27.79 55.55
N ASP A 232 -37.77 -27.16 56.68
CA ASP A 232 -38.96 -27.46 57.50
C ASP A 232 -39.07 -26.49 58.69
N LEU A 233 -40.33 -26.17 59.02
CA LEU A 233 -40.92 -25.67 60.28
C LEU A 233 -40.03 -25.10 61.39
#